data_AF-A0A524BBT7-F1
#
_entry.id   AF-A0A524BBT7-F1
#
_cell.length_a   1.000
_cell.length_b   1.000
_cell.length_c   1.000
_cell.angle_alpha   90.00
_cell.angle_beta   90.00
_cell.angle_gamma   90.00
#
_symmetry.space_group_name_H-M   'P 1'
#
loop_
_entity.id
_entity.type
_entity.pdbx_description
1 polymer ?
#
loop_
_entity_poly.entity_id
_entity_poly.type
_entity_poly.pdbx_seq_one_letter_code
_entity_poly.pdbx_strand_id
1 'polypeptide(L)'
;MAWNMGRIKANVDGTYNKDEVIKAANAIQAIANSGMGALYLPGTDKGKGWKETRVKPELFTDKEGVGKVATNFVQQANEMAKVAAAGDAAATKVQFGKLGESCKGCHDKFRVDEK
;
A
#
# COMPACT_ATOMS: atom_id res chain seq x y z
N MET A 1 -6.21 1.38 -3.86
CA MET A 1 -4.74 1.37 -4.05
C MET A 1 -4.27 0.35 -5.09
N ALA A 2 -4.67 -0.93 -5.01
CA ALA A 2 -4.20 -1.99 -5.91
C ALA A 2 -4.28 -1.66 -7.41
N TRP A 3 -5.37 -1.06 -7.87
CA TRP A 3 -5.51 -0.61 -9.27
C TRP A 3 -4.40 0.39 -9.70
N ASN A 4 -4.08 1.38 -8.84
CA ASN A 4 -2.99 2.32 -9.11
C ASN A 4 -1.61 1.65 -9.07
N MET A 5 -1.40 0.65 -8.19
CA MET A 5 -0.19 -0.18 -8.23
C MET A 5 -0.04 -0.89 -9.58
N GLY A 6 -1.14 -1.44 -10.13
CA GLY A 6 -1.15 -2.05 -11.46
C GLY A 6 -0.79 -1.08 -12.58
N ARG A 7 -1.28 0.17 -12.52
CA ARG A 7 -0.92 1.24 -13.47
C ARG A 7 0.57 1.58 -13.43
N ILE A 8 1.15 1.70 -12.24
CA ILE A 8 2.60 1.94 -12.09
C ILE A 8 3.38 0.75 -12.65
N LYS A 9 2.98 -0.48 -12.31
CA LYS A 9 3.61 -1.70 -12.81
C LYS A 9 3.65 -1.74 -14.34
N ALA A 10 2.53 -1.46 -15.00
CA ALA A 10 2.45 -1.43 -16.46
C ALA A 10 3.43 -0.43 -17.09
N ASN A 11 3.69 0.70 -16.44
CA ASN A 11 4.64 1.71 -16.91
C ASN A 11 6.10 1.29 -16.70
N VAL A 12 6.44 0.70 -15.54
CA VAL A 12 7.84 0.30 -15.23
C VAL A 12 8.27 -1.02 -15.88
N ASP A 13 7.32 -1.79 -16.40
CA ASP A 13 7.56 -3.00 -17.21
C ASP A 13 7.34 -2.77 -18.71
N GLY A 14 6.86 -1.58 -19.11
CA GLY A 14 6.51 -1.25 -20.49
C GLY A 14 6.97 0.14 -20.91
N THR A 15 6.15 0.83 -21.70
CA THR A 15 6.42 2.21 -22.11
C THR A 15 6.11 3.17 -20.96
N TYR A 16 7.13 3.86 -20.47
CA TYR A 16 7.01 4.74 -19.32
C TYR A 16 6.31 6.06 -19.69
N ASN A 17 5.16 6.32 -19.07
CA ASN A 17 4.47 7.61 -19.08
C ASN A 17 4.53 8.24 -17.69
N LYS A 18 5.32 9.32 -17.57
CA LYS A 18 5.54 10.03 -16.31
C LYS A 18 4.24 10.53 -15.67
N ASP A 19 3.35 11.16 -16.42
CA ASP A 19 2.14 11.78 -15.88
C ASP A 19 1.17 10.72 -15.34
N GLU A 20 1.08 9.57 -16.00
CA GLU A 20 0.27 8.44 -15.54
C GLU A 20 0.82 7.83 -14.24
N VAL A 21 2.15 7.71 -14.13
CA VAL A 21 2.79 7.26 -12.88
C VAL A 21 2.57 8.25 -11.75
N ILE A 22 2.69 9.56 -11.99
CA ILE A 22 2.43 10.61 -10.99
C ILE A 22 0.99 10.51 -10.47
N LYS A 23 -0.01 10.44 -11.36
CA LYS A 23 -1.42 10.32 -10.96
C LYS A 23 -1.65 9.08 -10.08
N ALA A 24 -1.08 7.94 -10.47
CA ALA A 24 -1.22 6.70 -9.72
C ALA A 24 -0.50 6.74 -8.35
N ALA A 25 0.71 7.29 -8.30
CA ALA A 25 1.51 7.42 -7.08
C ALA A 25 0.84 8.37 -6.08
N ASN A 26 0.34 9.53 -6.54
CA ASN A 26 -0.36 10.49 -5.68
C ASN A 26 -1.64 9.91 -5.08
N ALA A 27 -2.38 9.11 -5.83
CA ALA A 27 -3.57 8.44 -5.30
C ALA A 27 -3.22 7.41 -4.20
N ILE A 28 -2.10 6.70 -4.34
CA ILE A 28 -1.61 5.79 -3.28
C ILE A 28 -1.17 6.59 -2.06
N GLN A 29 -0.40 7.65 -2.27
CA GLN A 29 0.07 8.54 -1.20
C GLN A 29 -1.08 9.13 -0.40
N ALA A 30 -2.11 9.65 -1.06
CA ALA A 30 -3.28 10.25 -0.41
C ALA A 30 -4.00 9.24 0.49
N ILE A 31 -4.21 8.00 -0.01
CA ILE A 31 -4.84 6.94 0.78
C ILE A 31 -3.94 6.51 1.94
N ALA A 32 -2.62 6.40 1.73
CA ALA A 32 -1.69 6.04 2.79
C ALA A 32 -1.72 7.03 3.96
N ASN A 33 -1.89 8.32 3.67
CA ASN A 33 -1.95 9.39 4.67
C ASN A 33 -3.39 9.71 5.15
N SER A 34 -4.41 8.94 4.77
CA SER A 34 -5.82 9.28 5.05
C SER A 34 -6.30 8.92 6.46
N GLY A 35 -5.43 8.42 7.34
CA GLY A 35 -5.83 7.97 8.67
C GLY A 35 -6.61 6.65 8.67
N MET A 36 -6.30 5.71 7.77
CA MET A 36 -6.98 4.40 7.66
C MET A 36 -7.04 3.58 8.96
N GLY A 37 -6.20 3.89 9.95
CA GLY A 37 -6.28 3.28 11.29
C GLY A 37 -7.65 3.43 11.96
N ALA A 38 -8.39 4.50 11.67
CA ALA A 38 -9.74 4.72 12.20
C ALA A 38 -10.77 3.67 11.75
N LEU A 39 -10.45 2.86 10.74
CA LEU A 39 -11.31 1.80 10.22
C LEU A 39 -11.17 0.47 10.99
N TYR A 40 -10.19 0.36 11.90
CA TYR A 40 -9.90 -0.86 12.66
C TYR A 40 -10.42 -0.75 14.11
N LEU A 41 -11.74 -0.61 14.25
CA LEU A 41 -12.43 -0.57 15.55
C LEU A 41 -12.66 -1.97 16.13
N PRO A 42 -12.89 -2.11 17.45
CA PRO A 42 -13.24 -3.40 18.05
C PRO A 42 -14.40 -4.08 17.32
N GLY A 43 -14.24 -5.36 17.00
CA GLY A 43 -15.24 -6.16 16.30
C GLY A 43 -15.15 -6.12 14.76
N THR A 44 -14.32 -5.26 14.15
CA THR A 44 -14.16 -5.26 12.68
C THR A 44 -13.31 -6.44 12.17
N ASP A 45 -12.74 -7.24 13.09
CA ASP A 45 -12.17 -8.56 12.84
C ASP A 45 -13.20 -9.64 12.57
N LYS A 46 -14.49 -9.36 12.82
CA LYS A 46 -15.59 -10.30 12.66
C LYS A 46 -16.70 -9.65 11.86
N GLY A 47 -16.97 -10.16 10.66
CA GLY A 47 -18.13 -9.76 9.88
C GLY A 47 -17.83 -9.49 8.41
N LYS A 48 -18.86 -8.96 7.75
CA LYS A 48 -18.94 -8.84 6.30
C LYS A 48 -19.17 -7.39 5.90
N GLY A 49 -18.26 -6.87 5.09
CA GLY A 49 -18.49 -5.64 4.31
C GLY A 49 -19.01 -6.00 2.92
N TRP A 50 -18.27 -5.61 1.87
CA TRP A 50 -18.48 -6.17 0.52
C TRP A 50 -18.17 -7.68 0.47
N LYS A 51 -17.22 -8.13 1.29
CA LYS A 51 -16.81 -9.52 1.50
C LYS A 51 -16.59 -9.75 3.00
N GLU A 52 -16.44 -11.02 3.38
CA GLU A 52 -15.95 -11.36 4.71
C GLU A 52 -14.61 -10.66 4.98
N THR A 53 -14.47 -10.16 6.20
CA THR A 53 -13.21 -9.55 6.63
C THR A 53 -12.08 -10.57 6.59
N ARG A 54 -10.92 -10.12 6.12
CA ARG A 54 -9.70 -10.93 6.02
C ARG A 54 -8.62 -10.46 6.98
N VAL A 55 -8.94 -9.53 7.88
CA VAL A 55 -8.00 -9.12 8.91
C VAL A 55 -7.82 -10.26 9.90
N LYS A 56 -6.58 -10.55 10.27
CA LYS A 56 -6.28 -11.53 11.31
C LYS A 56 -6.42 -10.87 12.70
N PRO A 57 -6.86 -11.59 13.75
CA PRO A 57 -7.01 -11.02 15.10
C PRO A 57 -5.73 -10.38 15.66
N GLU A 58 -4.55 -10.85 15.22
CA GLU A 58 -3.24 -10.34 15.62
C GLU A 58 -3.05 -8.85 15.31
N LEU A 59 -3.77 -8.29 14.33
CA LEU A 59 -3.74 -6.85 14.08
C LEU A 59 -4.21 -6.04 15.30
N PHE A 60 -5.12 -6.57 16.11
CA PHE A 60 -5.69 -5.86 17.26
C PHE A 60 -4.86 -6.04 18.54
N THR A 61 -4.00 -7.05 18.61
CA THR A 61 -3.15 -7.34 19.76
C THR A 61 -1.71 -6.86 19.58
N ASP A 62 -1.17 -6.93 18.36
CA ASP A 62 0.20 -6.54 18.04
C ASP A 62 0.32 -5.07 17.57
N LYS A 63 0.12 -4.15 18.52
CA LYS A 63 0.17 -2.70 18.25
C LYS A 63 1.52 -2.24 17.69
N GLU A 64 2.63 -2.81 18.19
CA GLU A 64 3.97 -2.46 17.74
C GLU A 64 4.20 -2.91 16.29
N GLY A 65 3.84 -4.15 15.96
CA GLY A 65 3.92 -4.67 14.61
C GLY A 65 3.10 -3.87 13.62
N VAL A 66 1.86 -3.49 13.99
CA VAL A 66 1.01 -2.64 13.17
C VAL A 66 1.62 -1.26 12.97
N GLY A 67 2.11 -0.62 14.04
CA GLY A 67 2.77 0.68 13.97
C GLY A 67 3.98 0.68 13.04
N LYS A 68 4.80 -0.38 13.11
CA LYS A 68 5.98 -0.56 12.24
C LYS A 68 5.60 -0.69 10.77
N VAL A 69 4.66 -1.57 10.44
CA VAL A 69 4.26 -1.77 9.03
C VAL A 69 3.52 -0.55 8.46
N ALA A 70 2.69 0.12 9.27
CA ALA A 70 1.99 1.33 8.86
C ALA A 70 2.96 2.49 8.60
N THR A 71 3.92 2.72 9.50
CA THR A 71 4.94 3.77 9.34
C THR A 71 5.77 3.53 8.09
N ASN A 72 6.24 2.28 7.88
CA ASN A 72 6.98 1.93 6.67
C ASN A 72 6.14 2.14 5.41
N PHE A 73 4.88 1.72 5.40
CA PHE A 73 3.99 1.91 4.26
C PHE A 73 3.80 3.39 3.91
N VAL A 74 3.53 4.25 4.90
CA VAL A 74 3.40 5.70 4.69
C VAL A 74 4.70 6.29 4.14
N GLN A 75 5.85 5.90 4.69
CA GLN A 75 7.16 6.34 4.19
C GLN A 75 7.37 5.95 2.72
N GLN A 76 7.13 4.68 2.35
CA GLN A 76 7.35 4.23 0.98
C GLN A 76 6.34 4.84 -0.01
N ALA A 77 5.10 5.09 0.41
CA ALA A 77 4.10 5.75 -0.42
C ALA A 77 4.45 7.22 -0.70
N ASN A 78 4.93 7.94 0.32
CA ASN A 78 5.43 9.31 0.17
C ASN A 78 6.65 9.37 -0.75
N GLU A 79 7.59 8.44 -0.58
CA GLU A 79 8.78 8.38 -1.44
C GLU A 79 8.43 7.99 -2.88
N MET A 80 7.46 7.10 -3.08
CA MET A 80 6.95 6.75 -4.41
C MET A 80 6.43 7.98 -5.16
N ALA A 81 5.66 8.85 -4.49
CA ALA A 81 5.15 10.09 -5.10
C ALA A 81 6.29 11.04 -5.49
N LYS A 82 7.32 11.17 -4.65
CA LYS A 82 8.51 11.99 -4.96
C LYS A 82 9.28 11.47 -6.17
N VAL A 83 9.58 10.17 -6.20
CA VAL A 83 10.32 9.54 -7.30
C VAL A 83 9.53 9.59 -8.60
N ALA A 84 8.21 9.35 -8.54
CA ALA A 84 7.32 9.52 -9.69
C ALA A 84 7.37 10.94 -10.26
N ALA A 85 7.36 11.97 -9.40
CA ALA A 85 7.47 13.37 -9.81
C ALA A 85 8.81 13.72 -10.46
N ALA A 86 9.90 13.08 -10.04
CA ALA A 86 11.21 13.20 -10.69
C ALA A 86 11.16 12.62 -12.12
N GLY A 87 10.49 11.47 -12.31
CA GLY A 87 10.22 10.89 -13.64
C GLY A 87 11.31 9.96 -14.16
N ASP A 88 12.27 9.58 -13.33
CA ASP A 88 13.23 8.53 -13.65
C ASP A 88 12.55 7.16 -13.56
N ALA A 89 12.43 6.47 -14.70
CA ALA A 89 11.77 5.17 -14.79
C ALA A 89 12.48 4.06 -14.00
N ALA A 90 13.82 4.07 -13.96
CA ALA A 90 14.60 3.07 -13.23
C ALA A 90 14.46 3.29 -11.72
N ALA A 91 14.59 4.53 -11.25
CA ALA A 91 14.36 4.87 -9.85
C ALA A 91 12.91 4.55 -9.43
N THR A 92 11.94 4.85 -10.30
CA THR A 92 10.52 4.53 -10.07
C THR A 92 10.30 3.03 -9.92
N LYS A 93 10.96 2.20 -10.74
CA LYS A 93 10.89 0.73 -10.64
C LYS A 93 11.43 0.22 -9.31
N VAL A 94 12.57 0.74 -8.87
CA VAL A 94 13.16 0.39 -7.57
C VAL A 94 12.24 0.79 -6.42
N GLN A 95 11.71 2.01 -6.43
CA GLN A 95 10.83 2.49 -5.38
C GLN A 95 9.47 1.76 -5.38
N PHE A 96 8.96 1.39 -6.55
CA PHE A 96 7.76 0.57 -6.69
C PHE A 96 7.92 -0.80 -6.01
N GLY A 97 9.11 -1.42 -6.12
CA GLY A 97 9.45 -2.65 -5.41
C GLY A 97 9.33 -2.49 -3.88
N LYS A 98 9.97 -1.46 -3.32
CA LYS A 98 9.93 -1.14 -1.88
C LYS A 98 8.50 -0.86 -1.38
N LEU A 99 7.70 -0.15 -2.17
CA LEU A 99 6.30 0.06 -1.87
C LEU A 99 5.51 -1.26 -1.89
N GLY A 100 5.75 -2.13 -2.87
CA GLY A 100 5.18 -3.48 -2.93
C GLY A 100 5.53 -4.33 -1.71
N GLU A 101 6.79 -4.30 -1.28
CA GLU A 101 7.28 -4.98 -0.07
C GLU A 101 6.59 -4.47 1.19
N SER A 102 6.33 -3.16 1.30
CA SER A 102 5.58 -2.61 2.43
C SER A 102 4.13 -3.11 2.49
N CYS A 103 3.48 -3.29 1.33
CA CYS A 103 2.16 -3.92 1.23
C CYS A 103 2.21 -5.37 1.69
N LYS A 104 3.21 -6.12 1.20
CA LYS A 104 3.43 -7.54 1.52
C LYS A 104 3.69 -7.74 3.02
N GLY A 105 4.53 -6.92 3.63
CA GLY A 105 4.86 -7.02 5.06
C GLY A 105 3.65 -6.90 5.98
N CYS A 106 2.67 -6.04 5.63
CA CYS A 106 1.40 -5.98 6.35
C CYS A 106 0.51 -7.20 6.04
N HIS A 107 0.35 -7.57 4.77
CA HIS A 107 -0.53 -8.66 4.38
C HIS A 107 -0.08 -10.03 4.91
N ASP A 108 1.21 -10.36 4.83
CA ASP A 108 1.75 -11.63 5.33
C ASP A 108 1.42 -11.82 6.81
N LYS A 109 1.57 -10.75 7.60
CA LYS A 109 1.39 -10.77 9.05
C LYS A 109 -0.07 -10.66 9.48
N PHE A 110 -0.85 -9.78 8.86
CA PHE A 110 -2.15 -9.34 9.38
C PHE A 110 -3.34 -9.63 8.47
N ARG A 111 -3.13 -10.24 7.30
CA ARG A 111 -4.22 -10.61 6.39
C ARG A 111 -4.27 -12.11 6.16
N VAL A 112 -5.47 -12.68 6.21
CA VAL A 112 -5.74 -14.07 5.79
C VAL A 112 -5.64 -14.13 4.27
N ASP A 113 -4.84 -15.04 3.72
CA ASP A 113 -4.75 -15.23 2.25
C ASP A 113 -6.00 -15.87 1.67
N GLU A 114 -6.31 -15.58 0.40
CA GLU A 114 -7.38 -16.28 -0.31
C GLU A 114 -6.81 -17.62 -0.78
N LYS A 115 -7.51 -18.71 -0.47
CA LYS A 115 -7.30 -20.01 -1.09
C LYS A 115 -8.04 -20.05 -2.43
#